data_AF-A0A2M7KVT1-F1
#
_entry.id   AF-A0A2M7KVT1-F1
#
_cell.length_a   1.000
_cell.length_b   1.000
_cell.length_c   1.000
_cell.angle_alpha   90.00
_cell.angle_beta   90.00
_cell.angle_gamma   90.00
#
_symmetry.space_group_name_H-M   'P 1'
#
loop_
_entity.id
_entity.type
_entity.pdbx_description
1 polymer ?
#
loop_
_entity_poly.entity_id
_entity_poly.type
_entity_poly.pdbx_seq_one_letter_code
_entity_poly.pdbx_strand_id
1 'polypeptide(L)'
;MYDLHPPHLFVHKRVYGNQQAVARMERMLNALGDPPLEEVEDGDVDEVIEAAGTREDLPVQSGRVRQGIEKLATDPVFLFNTFVWDPAKRTERKQYKNPRAQAIARNMAGCAQDFAYSRRDCSNGLDPGKEWVCQGGWGVHTLEGCVHKCDYCTQSYFVNFMLDLEDFCVDLERHFQERPTQKLYRYDLKSDYPCFEPEYGASELLGECFARNDRYLLVYTKSNNIDHLLDLPYKDHMPCYWTLGTETQCSVIERDTPSLDERLEAMRKCERAGYVVRAGFSPIVPHRNWREEATVALEKLFAACTPDTVRLWVVSMMLVKETEQIFGAENLDAWCLEEMRKTRAEMDGRHAGPFPVHVRAEIYRHYLREIKRLSPETPVNLCTDERAVWDAVGDEIAMSPDDLYCCCGQWSVPRKQPTA
;
A
#
# COMPACT_ATOMS: atom_id res chain seq x y z
N MET A 1 -5.04 -13.53 12.14
CA MET A 1 -4.70 -13.47 10.71
C MET A 1 -5.93 -13.81 9.88
N TYR A 2 -5.99 -13.40 8.62
CA TYR A 2 -7.03 -13.85 7.67
C TYR A 2 -7.01 -15.37 7.51
N ASP A 3 -8.15 -15.93 7.12
CA ASP A 3 -8.25 -17.32 6.69
C ASP A 3 -7.67 -17.45 5.28
N LEU A 4 -6.49 -18.06 5.16
CA LEU A 4 -5.66 -18.05 3.95
C LEU A 4 -5.22 -19.48 3.60
N HIS A 5 -5.24 -19.79 2.31
CA HIS A 5 -4.96 -21.12 1.79
C HIS A 5 -3.90 -21.05 0.67
N PRO A 6 -2.65 -20.66 0.99
CA PRO A 6 -1.60 -20.56 0.00
C PRO A 6 -1.35 -21.94 -0.63
N PRO A 7 -1.19 -22.04 -1.97
CA PRO A 7 -0.97 -23.33 -2.64
C PRO A 7 0.39 -23.94 -2.31
N HIS A 8 1.37 -23.10 -1.95
CA HIS A 8 2.70 -23.48 -1.51
C HIS A 8 3.17 -22.57 -0.37
N LEU A 9 3.88 -23.17 0.57
CA LEU A 9 4.52 -22.51 1.71
C LEU A 9 5.99 -22.91 1.75
N PHE A 10 6.85 -21.96 1.44
CA PHE A 10 8.28 -22.15 1.48
C PHE A 10 8.88 -21.56 2.75
N VAL A 11 9.91 -22.22 3.28
CA VAL A 11 10.80 -21.66 4.30
C VAL A 11 12.22 -21.65 3.77
N HIS A 12 12.85 -20.49 3.74
CA HIS A 12 14.27 -20.42 3.44
C HIS A 12 15.06 -20.96 4.63
N LYS A 13 15.99 -21.90 4.40
CA LYS A 13 16.82 -22.54 5.46
C LYS A 13 17.52 -21.57 6.44
N ARG A 14 17.73 -20.31 6.05
CA ARG A 14 18.32 -19.28 6.92
C ARG A 14 17.44 -18.92 8.12
N VAL A 15 16.13 -19.12 8.01
CA VAL A 15 15.17 -18.89 9.11
C VAL A 15 15.55 -19.72 10.34
N TYR A 16 15.98 -20.98 10.15
CA TYR A 16 16.37 -21.86 11.26
C TYR A 16 17.61 -21.39 12.04
N GLY A 17 18.36 -20.43 11.50
CA GLY A 17 19.47 -19.78 12.21
C GLY A 17 19.02 -18.74 13.25
N ASN A 18 17.75 -18.35 13.28
CA ASN A 18 17.19 -17.37 14.21
C ASN A 18 15.97 -17.94 14.95
N GLN A 19 16.11 -18.17 16.26
CA GLN A 19 15.06 -18.77 17.08
C GLN A 19 13.77 -17.93 17.17
N GLN A 20 13.88 -16.61 17.11
CA GLN A 20 12.72 -15.72 17.14
C GLN A 20 11.96 -15.78 15.82
N ALA A 21 12.69 -15.87 14.70
CA ALA A 21 12.10 -16.10 13.38
C ALA A 21 11.38 -17.47 13.31
N VAL A 22 11.98 -18.53 13.85
CA VAL A 22 11.34 -19.87 13.93
C VAL A 22 10.05 -19.81 14.75
N ALA A 23 10.08 -19.23 15.95
CA ALA A 23 8.89 -19.14 16.80
C ALA A 23 7.76 -18.33 16.13
N ARG A 24 8.11 -17.28 15.37
CA ARG A 24 7.16 -16.50 14.57
C ARG A 24 6.58 -17.32 13.42
N MET A 25 7.43 -18.08 12.70
CA MET A 25 7.00 -18.99 11.64
C MET A 25 6.01 -20.04 12.16
N GLU A 26 6.33 -20.71 13.27
CA GLU A 26 5.49 -21.74 13.88
C GLU A 26 4.13 -21.18 14.30
N ARG A 27 4.09 -19.98 14.87
CA ARG A 27 2.84 -19.29 15.21
C ARG A 27 1.98 -19.02 13.97
N MET A 28 2.60 -18.57 12.87
CA MET A 28 1.90 -18.34 11.62
C MET A 28 1.41 -19.64 10.98
N LEU A 29 2.22 -20.70 10.96
CA LEU A 29 1.84 -22.03 10.45
C LEU A 29 0.66 -22.60 11.22
N ASN A 30 0.67 -22.48 12.55
CA ASN A 30 -0.43 -22.95 13.38
C ASN A 30 -1.75 -22.28 13.01
N ALA A 31 -1.74 -20.96 12.80
CA ALA A 31 -2.93 -20.22 12.40
C ALA A 31 -3.37 -20.49 10.94
N LEU A 32 -2.49 -21.03 10.10
CA LEU A 32 -2.83 -21.57 8.78
C LEU A 32 -3.34 -23.03 8.83
N GLY A 33 -3.39 -23.65 10.02
CA GLY A 33 -3.80 -25.04 10.18
C GLY A 33 -2.70 -26.07 9.90
N ASP A 34 -1.44 -25.70 10.15
CA ASP A 34 -0.25 -26.55 9.96
C ASP A 34 -0.14 -27.22 8.57
N PRO A 35 -0.26 -26.44 7.48
CA PRO A 35 -0.09 -26.94 6.11
C PRO A 35 1.35 -27.45 5.86
N PRO A 36 1.57 -28.27 4.82
CA PRO A 36 2.91 -28.70 4.43
C PRO A 36 3.84 -27.52 4.18
N LEU A 37 5.06 -27.62 4.72
CA LEU A 37 6.12 -26.62 4.58
C LEU A 37 7.27 -27.20 3.75
N GLU A 38 7.69 -26.46 2.74
CA GLU A 38 8.74 -26.84 1.80
C GLU A 38 10.02 -26.05 2.12
N GLU A 39 11.14 -26.75 2.39
CA GLU A 39 12.42 -26.09 2.65
C GLU A 39 13.13 -25.73 1.35
N VAL A 40 13.59 -24.47 1.26
CA VAL A 40 14.34 -23.95 0.11
C VAL A 40 15.63 -23.26 0.53
N GLU A 41 16.59 -23.19 -0.39
CA GLU A 41 17.82 -22.42 -0.27
C GLU A 41 18.06 -21.54 -1.50
N ASP A 42 19.18 -20.81 -1.52
CA ASP A 42 19.47 -19.82 -2.58
C ASP A 42 19.40 -20.41 -4.01
N GLY A 43 19.69 -21.70 -4.16
CA GLY A 43 19.68 -22.43 -5.44
C GLY A 43 18.27 -22.73 -5.98
N ASP A 44 17.24 -22.71 -5.14
CA ASP A 44 15.89 -23.19 -5.48
C ASP A 44 14.98 -22.06 -6.00
N VAL A 45 15.56 -20.94 -6.41
CA VAL A 45 14.84 -19.75 -6.89
C VAL A 45 13.88 -20.05 -8.05
N ASP A 46 14.28 -20.94 -8.97
CA ASP A 46 13.45 -21.30 -10.13
C ASP A 46 12.20 -22.10 -9.68
N GLU A 47 12.31 -22.92 -8.64
CA GLU A 47 11.20 -23.69 -8.07
C GLU A 47 10.15 -22.78 -7.44
N VAL A 48 10.60 -21.77 -6.66
CA VAL A 48 9.70 -20.77 -6.06
C VAL A 48 9.03 -19.90 -7.12
N ILE A 49 9.75 -19.55 -8.20
CA ILE A 49 9.19 -18.79 -9.33
C ILE A 49 8.10 -19.60 -10.05
N GLU A 50 8.35 -20.88 -10.31
CA GLU A 50 7.40 -21.79 -10.94
C GLU A 50 6.14 -21.96 -10.07
N ALA A 51 6.32 -22.23 -8.77
CA ALA A 51 5.21 -22.37 -7.81
C ALA A 51 4.36 -21.10 -7.71
N ALA A 52 4.98 -19.92 -7.78
CA ALA A 52 4.28 -18.63 -7.80
C ALA A 52 3.57 -18.32 -9.13
N GLY A 53 3.57 -19.26 -10.09
CA GLY A 53 2.97 -19.11 -11.41
C GLY A 53 3.62 -18.01 -12.26
N THR A 54 4.82 -17.59 -11.90
CA THR A 54 5.53 -16.52 -12.60
C THR A 54 6.23 -17.07 -13.83
N ARG A 55 5.99 -16.45 -15.00
CA ARG A 55 6.55 -16.90 -16.27
C ARG A 55 7.19 -15.74 -17.02
N GLU A 56 8.25 -16.03 -17.77
CA GLU A 56 8.95 -15.02 -18.59
C GLU A 56 8.07 -14.46 -19.72
N ASP A 57 7.02 -15.17 -20.13
CA ASP A 57 6.07 -14.77 -21.18
C ASP A 57 4.87 -13.95 -20.66
N LEU A 58 4.76 -13.70 -19.35
CA LEU A 58 3.66 -12.90 -18.80
C LEU A 58 3.69 -11.47 -19.37
N PRO A 59 2.54 -10.91 -19.78
CA PRO A 59 2.49 -9.56 -20.33
C PRO A 59 2.98 -8.51 -19.34
N VAL A 60 4.07 -7.84 -19.69
CA VAL A 60 4.60 -6.68 -18.94
C VAL A 60 4.09 -5.40 -19.60
N GLN A 61 3.27 -4.64 -18.88
CA GLN A 61 2.74 -3.35 -19.31
C GLN A 61 3.13 -2.28 -18.30
N SER A 62 3.56 -1.11 -18.77
CA SER A 62 4.11 -0.06 -17.88
C SER A 62 5.25 -0.56 -16.96
N GLY A 63 6.04 -1.54 -17.43
CA GLY A 63 7.10 -2.19 -16.64
C GLY A 63 6.60 -3.08 -15.49
N ARG A 64 5.31 -3.46 -15.49
CA ARG A 64 4.65 -4.17 -14.39
C ARG A 64 3.81 -5.33 -14.92
N VAL A 65 3.54 -6.30 -14.03
CA VAL A 65 2.58 -7.38 -14.26
C VAL A 65 1.44 -7.21 -13.24
N ARG A 66 0.37 -6.53 -13.65
CA ARG A 66 -0.75 -6.20 -12.76
C ARG A 66 -1.72 -7.36 -12.61
N GLN A 67 -2.37 -7.43 -11.46
CA GLN A 67 -3.32 -8.49 -11.12
C GLN A 67 -4.51 -8.54 -12.07
N GLY A 68 -4.99 -7.40 -12.57
CA GLY A 68 -6.13 -7.38 -13.49
C GLY A 68 -5.84 -7.98 -14.87
N ILE A 69 -4.58 -8.29 -15.20
CA ILE A 69 -4.21 -8.99 -16.44
C ILE A 69 -4.56 -10.49 -16.34
N GLU A 70 -4.29 -11.10 -15.19
CA GLU A 70 -4.46 -12.55 -15.01
C GLU A 70 -5.67 -12.91 -14.16
N LYS A 71 -6.12 -11.97 -13.32
CA LYS A 71 -7.18 -12.14 -12.33
C LYS A 71 -7.02 -13.44 -11.53
N LEU A 72 -5.85 -13.62 -10.92
CA LEU A 72 -5.55 -14.78 -10.08
C LEU A 72 -6.67 -15.02 -9.07
N ALA A 73 -7.05 -16.29 -8.90
CA ALA A 73 -8.14 -16.72 -8.03
C ALA A 73 -7.66 -17.39 -6.74
N THR A 74 -6.43 -17.91 -6.73
CA THR A 74 -5.82 -18.58 -5.58
C THR A 74 -5.07 -17.58 -4.72
N ASP A 75 -4.91 -17.90 -3.43
CA ASP A 75 -4.00 -17.15 -2.58
C ASP A 75 -2.56 -17.21 -3.10
N PRO A 76 -1.75 -16.17 -2.81
CA PRO A 76 -0.37 -16.15 -3.25
C PRO A 76 0.46 -17.22 -2.53
N VAL A 77 1.54 -17.65 -3.18
CA VAL A 77 2.57 -18.48 -2.55
C VAL A 77 3.24 -17.71 -1.42
N PHE A 78 3.54 -18.37 -0.30
CA PHE A 78 4.23 -17.75 0.83
C PHE A 78 5.69 -18.19 0.89
N LEU A 79 6.58 -17.28 1.24
CA LEU A 79 7.98 -17.54 1.57
C LEU A 79 8.31 -16.93 2.94
N PHE A 80 8.61 -17.80 3.90
CA PHE A 80 9.22 -17.42 5.16
C PHE A 80 10.73 -17.24 5.00
N ASN A 81 11.23 -16.07 5.38
CA ASN A 81 12.61 -15.66 5.11
C ASN A 81 13.15 -14.81 6.27
N THR A 82 14.41 -14.42 6.18
CA THR A 82 15.03 -13.43 7.07
C THR A 82 15.84 -12.44 6.26
N PHE A 83 16.12 -11.27 6.83
CA PHE A 83 17.10 -10.36 6.25
C PHE A 83 18.51 -10.98 6.25
N VAL A 84 19.34 -10.49 5.34
CA VAL A 84 20.77 -10.81 5.24
C VAL A 84 21.54 -9.48 5.28
N TRP A 85 21.67 -8.91 6.48
CA TRP A 85 22.24 -7.57 6.67
C TRP A 85 23.70 -7.46 6.18
N ASP A 86 24.50 -8.50 6.39
CA ASP A 86 25.88 -8.58 5.88
C ASP A 86 25.89 -8.85 4.36
N PRO A 87 26.34 -7.90 3.52
CA PRO A 87 26.35 -8.08 2.07
C PRO A 87 27.28 -9.22 1.62
N ALA A 88 28.30 -9.58 2.41
CA ALA A 88 29.21 -10.68 2.07
C ALA A 88 28.54 -12.06 2.19
N LYS A 89 27.38 -12.14 2.86
CA LYS A 89 26.59 -13.37 3.01
C LYS A 89 25.45 -13.51 2.02
N ARG A 90 25.23 -12.51 1.16
CA ARG A 90 24.22 -12.55 0.10
C ARG A 90 24.75 -13.33 -1.09
N THR A 91 23.88 -14.08 -1.74
CA THR A 91 24.22 -14.79 -2.98
C THR A 91 24.04 -13.89 -4.19
N GLU A 92 24.69 -14.25 -5.29
CA GLU A 92 24.53 -13.51 -6.55
C GLU A 92 23.12 -13.73 -7.10
N ARG A 93 22.43 -12.62 -7.42
CA ARG A 93 21.06 -12.64 -7.92
C ARG A 93 21.04 -13.03 -9.40
N LYS A 94 20.44 -14.18 -9.72
CA LYS A 94 20.05 -14.51 -11.10
C LYS A 94 19.11 -13.43 -11.64
N GLN A 95 19.34 -13.01 -12.88
CA GLN A 95 18.57 -11.96 -13.54
C GLN A 95 17.45 -12.56 -14.39
N TYR A 96 16.27 -11.98 -14.28
CA TYR A 96 15.07 -12.38 -15.01
C TYR A 96 14.51 -11.18 -15.77
N LYS A 97 13.84 -11.40 -16.91
CA LYS A 97 13.21 -10.28 -17.63
C LYS A 97 11.88 -9.93 -16.97
N ASN A 98 11.19 -10.91 -16.40
CA ASN A 98 9.92 -10.68 -15.76
C ASN A 98 10.11 -10.00 -14.38
N PRO A 99 9.42 -8.88 -14.10
CA PRO A 99 9.59 -8.17 -12.82
C PRO A 99 9.13 -8.98 -11.60
N ARG A 100 8.19 -9.93 -11.75
CA ARG A 100 7.77 -10.81 -10.65
C ARG A 100 8.87 -11.81 -10.28
N ALA A 101 9.50 -12.41 -11.29
CA ALA A 101 10.61 -13.36 -11.12
C ALA A 101 11.81 -12.64 -10.51
N GLN A 102 12.09 -11.43 -10.99
CA GLN A 102 13.13 -10.57 -10.44
C GLN A 102 12.92 -10.27 -8.94
N ALA A 103 11.67 -10.04 -8.51
CA ALA A 103 11.35 -9.79 -7.11
C ALA A 103 11.57 -11.05 -6.24
N ILE A 104 11.10 -12.22 -6.68
CA ILE A 104 11.33 -13.50 -5.98
C ILE A 104 12.83 -13.78 -5.86
N ALA A 105 13.58 -13.66 -6.97
CA ALA A 105 15.02 -13.87 -6.99
C ALA A 105 15.78 -12.93 -6.05
N ARG A 106 15.34 -11.67 -5.95
CA ARG A 106 15.91 -10.71 -5.00
C ARG A 106 15.74 -11.18 -3.55
N ASN A 107 14.53 -11.63 -3.19
CA ASN A 107 14.24 -12.08 -1.82
C ASN A 107 14.96 -13.39 -1.47
N MET A 108 15.01 -14.34 -2.40
CA MET A 108 15.76 -15.60 -2.22
C MET A 108 17.24 -15.32 -1.94
N ALA A 109 17.88 -14.47 -2.73
CA ALA A 109 19.31 -14.16 -2.60
C ALA A 109 19.73 -13.37 -1.34
N GLY A 110 18.75 -12.95 -0.52
CA GLY A 110 18.97 -12.14 0.65
C GLY A 110 18.82 -10.64 0.37
N CYS A 111 18.09 -9.99 1.29
CA CYS A 111 17.72 -8.59 1.24
C CYS A 111 18.13 -7.90 2.55
N ALA A 112 18.36 -6.59 2.49
CA ALA A 112 18.59 -5.76 3.69
C ALA A 112 18.03 -4.36 3.45
N GLN A 113 18.81 -3.31 3.67
CA GLN A 113 18.43 -1.91 3.48
C GLN A 113 17.86 -1.58 2.08
N ASP A 114 18.32 -2.29 1.03
CA ASP A 114 17.81 -2.16 -0.35
C ASP A 114 16.36 -2.62 -0.53
N PHE A 115 15.87 -3.41 0.44
CA PHE A 115 14.50 -3.88 0.51
C PHE A 115 13.71 -3.19 1.63
N ALA A 116 14.32 -3.18 2.83
CA ALA A 116 13.77 -2.69 4.09
C ALA A 116 13.32 -1.23 4.00
N TYR A 117 13.98 -0.41 3.18
CA TYR A 117 13.69 1.00 3.10
C TYR A 117 13.40 1.45 1.67
N SER A 118 12.39 2.29 1.52
CA SER A 118 12.13 3.00 0.27
C SER A 118 11.91 4.48 0.51
N ARG A 119 12.37 5.32 -0.42
CA ARG A 119 12.19 6.77 -0.34
C ARG A 119 11.23 7.24 -1.42
N ARG A 120 10.28 8.09 -1.04
CA ARG A 120 9.57 8.95 -1.98
C ARG A 120 10.20 10.32 -1.95
N ASP A 121 10.43 10.90 -3.11
CA ASP A 121 10.97 12.24 -3.21
C ASP A 121 9.93 13.29 -2.84
N CYS A 122 10.40 14.35 -2.18
CA CYS A 122 9.63 15.57 -2.01
C CYS A 122 9.65 16.35 -3.32
N SER A 123 8.51 16.88 -3.74
CA SER A 123 8.37 17.76 -4.90
C SER A 123 7.12 18.62 -4.74
N ASN A 124 7.18 19.85 -5.22
CA ASN A 124 6.02 20.74 -5.38
C ASN A 124 5.60 20.89 -6.84
N GLY A 125 6.14 20.06 -7.74
CA GLY A 125 5.83 20.08 -9.17
C GLY A 125 6.61 21.09 -10.02
N LEU A 126 7.57 21.83 -9.44
CA LEU A 126 8.36 22.83 -10.19
C LEU A 126 9.68 22.28 -10.73
N ASP A 127 10.19 21.19 -10.17
CA ASP A 127 11.45 20.60 -10.59
C ASP A 127 11.31 19.86 -11.93
N PRO A 128 12.21 20.07 -12.91
CA PRO A 128 12.20 19.32 -14.16
C PRO A 128 12.21 17.80 -13.94
N GLY A 129 11.24 17.11 -14.52
CA GLY A 129 11.07 15.66 -14.35
C GLY A 129 10.38 15.23 -13.05
N LYS A 130 9.91 16.18 -12.22
CA LYS A 130 9.13 15.92 -11.01
C LYS A 130 7.88 16.80 -10.94
N GLU A 131 7.05 16.71 -11.98
CA GLU A 131 5.82 17.51 -12.13
C GLU A 131 4.75 17.19 -11.06
N TRP A 132 4.95 16.14 -10.25
CA TRP A 132 4.05 15.74 -9.18
C TRP A 132 4.31 16.48 -7.86
N VAL A 133 3.27 16.56 -7.03
CA VAL A 133 3.32 17.11 -5.67
C VAL A 133 3.36 15.99 -4.63
N CYS A 134 4.36 16.01 -3.73
CA CYS A 134 4.53 15.02 -2.68
C CYS A 134 5.40 15.58 -1.54
N GLN A 135 5.07 15.28 -0.28
CA GLN A 135 5.95 15.60 0.87
C GLN A 135 7.09 14.60 1.08
N GLY A 136 7.19 13.57 0.23
CA GLY A 136 8.25 12.58 0.26
C GLY A 136 8.27 11.73 1.54
N GLY A 137 9.47 11.36 1.97
CA GLY A 137 9.74 10.57 3.18
C GLY A 137 10.19 9.16 2.91
N TRP A 138 10.49 8.43 3.99
CA TRP A 138 10.86 7.02 3.99
C TRP A 138 9.67 6.11 4.34
N GLY A 139 9.56 4.99 3.64
CA GLY A 139 8.76 3.84 4.03
C GLY A 139 9.68 2.70 4.48
N VAL A 140 9.16 1.87 5.37
CA VAL A 140 9.85 0.72 5.95
C VAL A 140 9.07 -0.56 5.64
N HIS A 141 9.72 -1.66 5.28
CA HIS A 141 9.07 -2.86 4.75
C HIS A 141 9.68 -4.11 5.36
N THR A 142 8.83 -5.04 5.78
CA THR A 142 9.24 -6.38 6.22
C THR A 142 8.46 -7.46 5.47
N LEU A 143 7.49 -7.08 4.65
CA LEU A 143 6.77 -7.92 3.71
C LEU A 143 6.97 -7.43 2.27
N GLU A 144 6.84 -8.37 1.33
CA GLU A 144 6.58 -8.04 -0.07
C GLU A 144 5.57 -9.00 -0.63
N GLY A 145 4.48 -8.48 -1.16
CA GLY A 145 3.36 -9.30 -1.59
C GLY A 145 2.10 -9.02 -0.80
N CYS A 146 0.93 -9.34 -1.36
CA CYS A 146 -0.34 -9.11 -0.67
C CYS A 146 -1.37 -10.17 -1.02
N VAL A 147 -2.26 -10.50 -0.08
CA VAL A 147 -3.38 -11.42 -0.33
C VAL A 147 -4.54 -10.74 -1.07
N HIS A 148 -4.66 -9.42 -0.95
CA HIS A 148 -5.64 -8.60 -1.66
C HIS A 148 -5.30 -8.55 -3.16
N LYS A 149 -6.27 -8.81 -4.04
CA LYS A 149 -6.05 -8.99 -5.49
C LYS A 149 -6.58 -7.81 -6.32
N CYS A 150 -6.33 -6.58 -5.86
CA CYS A 150 -6.76 -5.37 -6.57
C CYS A 150 -6.21 -5.34 -8.00
N ASP A 151 -7.07 -5.12 -9.00
CA ASP A 151 -6.71 -5.27 -10.41
C ASP A 151 -5.57 -4.32 -10.85
N TYR A 152 -5.49 -3.14 -10.23
CA TYR A 152 -4.41 -2.17 -10.46
C TYR A 152 -3.09 -2.51 -9.75
N CYS A 153 -3.05 -3.51 -8.86
CA CYS A 153 -1.89 -3.83 -8.03
C CYS A 153 -0.95 -4.83 -8.71
N THR A 154 0.27 -4.97 -8.20
CA THR A 154 1.30 -5.89 -8.70
C THR A 154 1.74 -6.94 -7.68
N GLN A 155 1.17 -6.94 -6.47
CA GLN A 155 1.74 -7.67 -5.33
C GLN A 155 1.15 -9.07 -5.10
N SER A 156 0.03 -9.43 -5.73
CA SER A 156 -0.83 -10.52 -5.24
C SER A 156 -0.56 -11.92 -5.79
N TYR A 157 0.70 -12.25 -6.06
CA TYR A 157 1.12 -13.55 -6.62
C TYR A 157 2.06 -14.33 -5.68
N PHE A 158 2.71 -13.63 -4.76
CA PHE A 158 3.73 -14.14 -3.86
C PHE A 158 3.78 -13.25 -2.62
N VAL A 159 3.99 -13.80 -1.43
CA VAL A 159 4.23 -13.05 -0.18
C VAL A 159 5.52 -13.53 0.48
N ASN A 160 6.54 -12.66 0.53
CA ASN A 160 7.74 -12.88 1.32
C ASN A 160 7.59 -12.23 2.70
N PHE A 161 7.80 -13.03 3.74
CA PHE A 161 7.85 -12.62 5.13
C PHE A 161 9.29 -12.53 5.62
N MET A 162 9.74 -11.34 6.02
CA MET A 162 10.94 -11.22 6.84
C MET A 162 10.57 -11.47 8.30
N LEU A 163 11.00 -12.61 8.82
CA LEU A 163 10.59 -13.10 10.14
C LEU A 163 11.49 -12.63 11.27
N ASP A 164 12.65 -12.03 11.00
CA ASP A 164 13.61 -11.51 11.97
C ASP A 164 13.31 -10.03 12.31
N LEU A 165 12.08 -9.76 12.76
CA LEU A 165 11.61 -8.41 13.04
C LEU A 165 12.44 -7.70 14.14
N GLU A 166 13.00 -8.46 15.08
CA GLU A 166 13.86 -7.92 16.14
C GLU A 166 15.19 -7.39 15.57
N ASP A 167 15.81 -8.13 14.65
CA ASP A 167 17.02 -7.70 13.96
C ASP A 167 16.73 -6.48 13.06
N PHE A 168 15.56 -6.46 12.44
CA PHE A 168 15.07 -5.29 11.71
C PHE A 168 14.91 -4.05 12.59
N CYS A 169 14.36 -4.19 13.82
CA CYS A 169 14.25 -3.07 14.75
C CYS A 169 15.62 -2.48 15.13
N VAL A 170 16.66 -3.30 15.25
CA VAL A 170 18.03 -2.82 15.52
C VAL A 170 18.53 -1.95 14.36
N ASP A 171 18.35 -2.39 13.11
CA ASP A 171 18.74 -1.58 11.94
C ASP A 171 17.86 -0.34 11.78
N LEU A 172 16.57 -0.43 12.11
CA LEU A 172 15.61 0.65 12.05
C LEU A 172 15.96 1.80 13.01
N GLU A 173 16.45 1.50 14.21
CA GLU A 173 16.92 2.52 15.15
C GLU A 173 18.11 3.30 14.61
N ARG A 174 19.08 2.61 13.98
CA ARG A 174 20.15 3.27 13.22
C ARG A 174 19.58 4.14 12.10
N HIS A 175 18.59 3.64 11.36
CA HIS A 175 17.94 4.37 10.29
C HIS A 175 17.27 5.68 10.79
N PHE A 176 16.68 5.67 11.99
CA PHE A 176 16.12 6.86 12.64
C PHE A 176 17.19 7.88 13.04
N GLN A 177 18.31 7.43 13.59
CA GLN A 177 19.42 8.31 14.00
C GLN A 177 20.04 9.06 12.81
N GLU A 178 20.14 8.39 11.67
CA GLU A 178 20.60 9.00 10.41
C GLU A 178 19.61 10.03 9.83
N ARG A 179 18.36 10.05 10.31
CA ARG A 179 17.25 10.86 9.74
C ARG A 179 16.45 11.56 10.86
N PRO A 180 17.08 12.44 11.64
CA PRO A 180 16.45 13.03 12.82
C PRO A 180 15.23 13.91 12.51
N THR A 181 15.11 14.41 11.28
CA THR A 181 14.03 15.31 10.86
C THR A 181 12.77 14.59 10.38
N GLN A 182 12.87 13.31 9.99
CA GLN A 182 11.68 12.55 9.61
C GLN A 182 10.98 12.02 10.86
N LYS A 183 9.66 12.26 10.94
CA LYS A 183 8.84 11.83 12.09
C LYS A 183 7.91 10.67 11.74
N LEU A 184 7.18 10.78 10.64
CA LEU A 184 6.26 9.74 10.18
C LEU A 184 6.93 8.83 9.16
N TYR A 185 6.77 7.51 9.32
CA TYR A 185 7.19 6.51 8.35
C TYR A 185 5.98 5.72 7.88
N ARG A 186 6.00 5.33 6.60
CA ARG A 186 4.97 4.45 6.03
C ARG A 186 5.36 3.01 6.29
N TYR A 187 4.48 2.25 6.93
CA TYR A 187 4.72 0.83 7.07
C TYR A 187 4.19 0.06 5.87
N ASP A 188 5.07 -0.77 5.33
CA ASP A 188 4.80 -1.79 4.33
C ASP A 188 4.02 -1.32 3.11
N LEU A 189 4.69 -0.55 2.24
CA LEU A 189 4.12 -0.12 0.96
C LEU A 189 4.11 -1.24 -0.09
N LYS A 190 4.56 -2.44 0.27
CA LYS A 190 4.65 -3.62 -0.59
C LYS A 190 3.67 -4.73 -0.19
N SER A 191 2.92 -4.53 0.90
CA SER A 191 1.95 -5.47 1.42
C SER A 191 0.75 -4.75 2.06
N ASP A 192 -0.19 -5.53 2.58
CA ASP A 192 -1.23 -5.08 3.49
C ASP A 192 -1.07 -5.91 4.77
N TYR A 193 -0.11 -5.51 5.59
CA TYR A 193 0.40 -6.33 6.70
C TYR A 193 -0.66 -6.75 7.74
N PRO A 194 -1.72 -5.97 8.05
CA PRO A 194 -2.72 -6.38 9.03
C PRO A 194 -3.42 -7.68 8.65
N CYS A 195 -3.42 -8.09 7.38
CA CYS A 195 -3.95 -9.40 6.97
C CYS A 195 -3.26 -10.58 7.67
N PHE A 196 -2.02 -10.41 8.15
CA PHE A 196 -1.19 -11.46 8.77
C PHE A 196 -1.05 -11.31 10.29
N GLU A 197 -1.74 -10.36 10.90
CA GLU A 197 -1.65 -10.08 12.33
C GLU A 197 -2.76 -10.79 13.13
N PRO A 198 -2.57 -11.09 14.43
CA PRO A 198 -1.38 -10.83 15.26
C PRO A 198 -0.22 -11.83 15.07
N GLU A 199 -0.38 -12.83 14.20
CA GLU A 199 0.56 -13.96 14.11
C GLU A 199 1.91 -13.55 13.54
N TYR A 200 1.96 -12.59 12.62
CA TYR A 200 3.22 -12.00 12.19
C TYR A 200 3.90 -11.19 13.31
N GLY A 201 3.11 -10.46 14.11
CA GLY A 201 3.57 -9.79 15.34
C GLY A 201 4.32 -8.48 15.09
N ALA A 202 4.15 -7.87 13.93
CA ALA A 202 4.83 -6.61 13.61
C ALA A 202 4.16 -5.40 14.25
N SER A 203 2.83 -5.42 14.43
CA SER A 203 2.12 -4.30 15.05
C SER A 203 2.65 -3.96 16.43
N GLU A 204 2.84 -4.96 17.30
CA GLU A 204 3.33 -4.77 18.67
C GLU A 204 4.80 -4.33 18.67
N LEU A 205 5.67 -5.09 17.97
CA LEU A 205 7.12 -4.86 17.99
C LEU A 205 7.50 -3.50 17.37
N LEU A 206 6.91 -3.17 16.22
CA LEU A 206 7.17 -1.88 15.57
C LEU A 206 6.50 -0.74 16.30
N GLY A 207 5.29 -0.94 16.85
CA GLY A 207 4.64 0.07 17.70
C GLY A 207 5.54 0.51 18.85
N GLU A 208 6.14 -0.45 19.57
CA GLU A 208 7.08 -0.18 20.65
C GLU A 208 8.33 0.56 20.15
N CYS A 209 8.95 0.04 19.08
CA CYS A 209 10.18 0.62 18.52
C CYS A 209 9.98 2.06 18.06
N PHE A 210 8.85 2.37 17.43
CA PHE A 210 8.53 3.73 16.99
C PHE A 210 8.23 4.66 18.17
N ALA A 211 7.46 4.18 19.16
CA ALA A 211 7.12 4.98 20.34
C ALA A 211 8.37 5.37 21.15
N ARG A 212 9.25 4.41 21.45
CA ARG A 212 10.46 4.68 22.25
C ARG A 212 11.47 5.62 21.55
N ASN A 213 11.37 5.76 20.23
CA ASN A 213 12.23 6.63 19.42
C ASN A 213 11.57 7.98 19.05
N ASP A 214 10.38 8.30 19.58
CA ASP A 214 9.59 9.47 19.21
C ASP A 214 9.41 9.58 17.68
N ARG A 215 8.93 8.49 17.09
CA ARG A 215 8.57 8.37 15.67
C ARG A 215 7.14 7.86 15.55
N TYR A 216 6.56 8.02 14.36
CA TYR A 216 5.20 7.60 14.06
C TYR A 216 5.21 6.53 12.97
N LEU A 217 4.58 5.39 13.24
CA LEU A 217 4.37 4.29 12.31
C LEU A 217 2.99 4.46 11.68
N LEU A 218 2.92 4.86 10.41
CA LEU A 218 1.65 4.90 9.70
C LEU A 218 1.22 3.47 9.37
N VAL A 219 0.20 2.97 10.08
CA VAL A 219 -0.52 1.76 9.70
C VAL A 219 -1.31 2.08 8.44
N TYR A 220 -1.06 1.37 7.35
CA TYR A 220 -1.63 1.68 6.04
C TYR A 220 -2.30 0.42 5.48
N THR A 221 -3.63 0.44 5.30
CA THR A 221 -4.37 -0.81 5.07
C THR A 221 -5.66 -0.65 4.27
N LYS A 222 -6.16 -1.75 3.69
CA LYS A 222 -7.56 -1.98 3.30
C LYS A 222 -8.25 -3.01 4.20
N SER A 223 -7.51 -3.65 5.10
CA SER A 223 -7.97 -4.75 5.92
C SER A 223 -8.98 -4.31 6.98
N ASN A 224 -9.84 -5.25 7.38
CA ASN A 224 -10.70 -5.17 8.55
C ASN A 224 -10.15 -5.99 9.74
N ASN A 225 -9.02 -6.70 9.58
CA ASN A 225 -8.37 -7.44 10.65
C ASN A 225 -7.54 -6.50 11.54
N ILE A 226 -8.23 -5.74 12.38
CA ILE A 226 -7.62 -4.71 13.24
C ILE A 226 -7.80 -4.93 14.74
N ASP A 227 -8.48 -6.01 15.14
CA ASP A 227 -8.78 -6.22 16.56
C ASP A 227 -7.49 -6.32 17.40
N HIS A 228 -6.41 -6.85 16.81
CA HIS A 228 -5.07 -6.88 17.42
C HIS A 228 -4.47 -5.50 17.72
N LEU A 229 -4.92 -4.43 17.07
CA LEU A 229 -4.46 -3.06 17.34
C LEU A 229 -5.16 -2.45 18.55
N LEU A 230 -6.41 -2.85 18.84
CA LEU A 230 -7.30 -2.08 19.71
C LEU A 230 -6.78 -1.91 21.14
N ASP A 231 -5.93 -2.82 21.62
CA ASP A 231 -5.39 -2.82 22.97
C ASP A 231 -3.89 -2.50 23.05
N LEU A 232 -3.23 -2.19 21.93
CA LEU A 232 -1.80 -1.85 21.96
C LEU A 232 -1.56 -0.55 22.74
N PRO A 233 -0.49 -0.46 23.55
CA PRO A 233 -0.21 0.74 24.34
C PRO A 233 0.40 1.90 23.52
N TYR A 234 0.72 1.68 22.25
CA TYR A 234 1.50 2.62 21.41
C TYR A 234 0.65 3.44 20.43
N LYS A 235 -0.66 3.57 20.68
CA LYS A 235 -1.65 4.16 19.75
C LYS A 235 -1.30 5.57 19.31
N ASP A 236 -0.75 6.38 20.21
CA ASP A 236 -0.34 7.77 19.95
C ASP A 236 0.76 7.89 18.89
N HIS A 237 1.53 6.82 18.70
CA HIS A 237 2.62 6.72 17.71
C HIS A 237 2.23 5.94 16.46
N MET A 238 0.97 5.54 16.33
CA MET A 238 0.52 4.65 15.25
C MET A 238 -0.72 5.19 14.52
N PRO A 239 -0.67 6.34 13.84
CA PRO A 239 -1.82 6.80 13.06
C PRO A 239 -2.22 5.74 12.03
N CYS A 240 -3.52 5.54 11.85
CA CYS A 240 -4.06 4.51 10.96
C CYS A 240 -4.68 5.14 9.72
N TYR A 241 -4.27 4.70 8.55
CA TYR A 241 -4.79 5.11 7.26
C TYR A 241 -5.53 3.96 6.58
N TRP A 242 -6.81 4.18 6.25
CA TRP A 242 -7.58 3.28 5.40
C TRP A 242 -7.64 3.76 3.96
N THR A 243 -7.34 2.85 3.02
CA THR A 243 -7.76 3.04 1.64
C THR A 243 -9.22 2.63 1.50
N LEU A 244 -10.05 3.60 1.14
CA LEU A 244 -11.47 3.40 0.86
C LEU A 244 -11.69 3.32 -0.65
N GLY A 245 -12.85 2.78 -1.03
CA GLY A 245 -13.32 2.70 -2.41
C GLY A 245 -14.83 2.88 -2.44
N THR A 246 -15.36 3.13 -3.62
CA THR A 246 -16.80 3.04 -3.89
C THR A 246 -17.25 1.58 -3.90
N GLU A 247 -18.57 1.33 -3.83
CA GLU A 247 -19.13 -0.03 -3.78
C GLU A 247 -18.68 -0.89 -4.97
N THR A 248 -18.78 -0.35 -6.19
CA THR A 248 -18.34 -1.02 -7.41
C THR A 248 -16.82 -1.24 -7.39
N GLN A 249 -16.03 -0.27 -6.94
CA GLN A 249 -14.58 -0.45 -6.85
C GLN A 249 -14.21 -1.55 -5.87
N CYS A 250 -14.82 -1.59 -4.68
CA CYS A 250 -14.59 -2.63 -3.67
C CYS A 250 -14.98 -4.02 -4.19
N SER A 251 -16.14 -4.16 -4.83
CA SER A 251 -16.69 -5.46 -5.21
C SER A 251 -16.13 -6.02 -6.53
N VAL A 252 -15.77 -5.17 -7.49
CA VAL A 252 -15.36 -5.60 -8.85
C VAL A 252 -13.86 -5.46 -9.06
N ILE A 253 -13.26 -4.37 -8.60
CA ILE A 253 -11.87 -4.01 -8.92
C ILE A 253 -10.91 -4.44 -7.81
N GLU A 254 -11.31 -4.30 -6.56
CA GLU A 254 -10.51 -4.61 -5.37
C GLU A 254 -10.84 -6.00 -4.82
N ARG A 255 -10.65 -7.03 -5.64
CA ARG A 255 -10.95 -8.43 -5.29
C ARG A 255 -10.22 -8.86 -4.02
N ASP A 256 -10.90 -9.69 -3.23
CA ASP A 256 -10.45 -10.24 -1.96
C ASP A 256 -10.05 -9.18 -0.93
N THR A 257 -10.60 -7.97 -1.03
CA THR A 257 -10.52 -6.95 0.01
C THR A 257 -11.85 -6.86 0.75
N PRO A 258 -11.85 -6.36 2.01
CA PRO A 258 -13.10 -6.04 2.69
C PRO A 258 -13.91 -5.00 1.91
N SER A 259 -15.23 -5.07 2.04
CA SER A 259 -16.17 -4.08 1.54
C SER A 259 -15.92 -2.70 2.15
N LEU A 260 -16.50 -1.65 1.54
CA LEU A 260 -16.42 -0.30 2.11
C LEU A 260 -16.92 -0.25 3.57
N ASP A 261 -18.04 -0.90 3.86
CA ASP A 261 -18.65 -0.88 5.19
C ASP A 261 -17.78 -1.59 6.24
N GLU A 262 -17.13 -2.69 5.88
CA GLU A 262 -16.17 -3.38 6.76
C GLU A 262 -14.93 -2.53 7.05
N ARG A 263 -14.41 -1.80 6.04
CA ARG A 263 -13.30 -0.87 6.22
C ARG A 263 -13.67 0.30 7.11
N LEU A 264 -14.88 0.85 6.95
CA LEU A 264 -15.37 1.95 7.78
C LEU A 264 -15.62 1.50 9.22
N GLU A 265 -16.13 0.28 9.43
CA GLU A 265 -16.28 -0.27 10.78
C GLU A 265 -14.92 -0.51 11.45
N ALA A 266 -13.94 -1.04 10.72
CA ALA A 266 -12.56 -1.19 11.21
C ALA A 266 -11.94 0.16 11.59
N MET A 267 -12.09 1.17 10.74
CA MET A 267 -11.64 2.54 11.00
C MET A 267 -12.32 3.13 12.25
N ARG A 268 -13.65 2.95 12.39
CA ARG A 268 -14.42 3.41 13.55
C ARG A 268 -13.99 2.73 14.85
N LYS A 269 -13.71 1.42 14.81
CA LYS A 269 -13.18 0.69 15.98
C LYS A 269 -11.84 1.27 16.43
N CYS A 270 -10.91 1.51 15.50
CA CYS A 270 -9.63 2.12 15.83
C CYS A 270 -9.77 3.55 16.36
N GLU A 271 -10.61 4.39 15.76
CA GLU A 271 -10.88 5.74 16.26
C GLU A 271 -11.42 5.69 17.70
N ARG A 272 -12.40 4.81 17.98
CA ARG A 272 -12.94 4.61 19.34
C ARG A 272 -11.90 4.08 20.34
N ALA A 273 -10.93 3.31 19.88
CA ALA A 273 -9.84 2.82 20.71
C ALA A 273 -8.75 3.88 20.98
N GLY A 274 -8.86 5.07 20.40
CA GLY A 274 -7.94 6.21 20.62
C GLY A 274 -6.95 6.44 19.49
N TYR A 275 -7.03 5.69 18.37
CA TYR A 275 -6.15 5.93 17.23
C TYR A 275 -6.56 7.18 16.45
N VAL A 276 -5.58 7.93 15.97
CA VAL A 276 -5.83 8.94 14.95
C VAL A 276 -6.02 8.24 13.60
N VAL A 277 -7.21 8.38 13.04
CA VAL A 277 -7.56 7.77 11.76
C VAL A 277 -7.47 8.75 10.60
N ARG A 278 -7.08 8.24 9.44
CA ARG A 278 -6.96 8.96 8.17
C ARG A 278 -7.63 8.12 7.10
N ALA A 279 -8.24 8.79 6.12
CA ALA A 279 -8.93 8.12 5.03
C ALA A 279 -8.31 8.50 3.70
N GLY A 280 -8.52 7.67 2.69
CA GLY A 280 -8.32 8.14 1.32
C GLY A 280 -8.84 7.22 0.25
N PHE A 281 -9.29 7.85 -0.82
CA PHE A 281 -9.70 7.21 -2.05
C PHE A 281 -8.48 7.21 -2.97
N SER A 282 -7.72 6.13 -2.90
CA SER A 282 -6.36 6.08 -3.47
C SER A 282 -5.96 4.65 -3.88
N PRO A 283 -6.22 4.25 -5.12
CA PRO A 283 -6.70 5.09 -6.21
C PRO A 283 -8.23 5.29 -6.25
N ILE A 284 -8.69 6.34 -6.91
CA ILE A 284 -10.04 6.51 -7.47
C ILE A 284 -9.99 5.93 -8.89
N VAL A 285 -10.84 4.95 -9.17
CA VAL A 285 -11.08 4.48 -10.54
C VAL A 285 -12.42 5.07 -11.01
N PRO A 286 -12.46 5.81 -12.13
CA PRO A 286 -13.72 6.39 -12.63
C PRO A 286 -14.56 5.32 -13.33
N HIS A 287 -15.11 4.40 -12.55
CA HIS A 287 -16.06 3.39 -13.01
C HIS A 287 -17.43 4.02 -13.33
N ARG A 288 -18.34 3.27 -13.93
CA ARG A 288 -19.71 3.72 -14.18
C ARG A 288 -20.40 4.08 -12.86
N ASN A 289 -21.00 5.27 -12.80
CA ASN A 289 -21.65 5.83 -11.61
C ASN A 289 -20.68 6.20 -10.47
N TRP A 290 -19.39 6.42 -10.75
CA TRP A 290 -18.41 6.78 -9.71
C TRP A 290 -18.81 8.03 -8.92
N ARG A 291 -19.56 8.97 -9.51
CA ARG A 291 -19.98 10.21 -8.83
C ARG A 291 -21.00 9.92 -7.74
N GLU A 292 -22.06 9.21 -8.09
CA GLU A 292 -23.11 8.85 -7.15
C GLU A 292 -22.54 7.96 -6.04
N GLU A 293 -21.71 6.97 -6.39
CA GLU A 293 -21.10 6.10 -5.38
C GLU A 293 -20.04 6.82 -4.53
N ALA A 294 -19.30 7.78 -5.09
CA ALA A 294 -18.37 8.62 -4.30
C ALA A 294 -19.12 9.44 -3.26
N THR A 295 -20.25 10.04 -3.64
CA THR A 295 -21.14 10.78 -2.72
C THR A 295 -21.57 9.87 -1.57
N VAL A 296 -22.10 8.68 -1.88
CA VAL A 296 -22.53 7.70 -0.86
C VAL A 296 -21.37 7.27 0.04
N ALA A 297 -20.20 7.00 -0.54
CA ALA A 297 -19.03 6.57 0.21
C ALA A 297 -18.52 7.65 1.18
N LEU A 298 -18.54 8.92 0.76
CA LEU A 298 -18.18 10.05 1.60
C LEU A 298 -19.20 10.29 2.72
N GLU A 299 -20.50 10.16 2.44
CA GLU A 299 -21.56 10.23 3.46
C GLU A 299 -21.37 9.14 4.52
N LYS A 300 -21.11 7.90 4.11
CA LYS A 300 -20.80 6.80 5.02
C LYS A 300 -19.52 7.07 5.84
N LEU A 301 -18.46 7.57 5.20
CA LEU A 301 -17.20 7.93 5.88
C LEU A 301 -17.43 8.94 7.01
N PHE A 302 -18.05 10.07 6.70
CA PHE A 302 -18.22 11.15 7.69
C PHE A 302 -19.35 10.87 8.69
N ALA A 303 -20.23 9.90 8.43
CA ALA A 303 -21.13 9.36 9.45
C ALA A 303 -20.41 8.41 10.43
N ALA A 304 -19.38 7.70 9.97
CA ALA A 304 -18.69 6.69 10.76
C ALA A 304 -17.51 7.23 11.58
N CYS A 305 -16.73 8.18 11.03
CA CYS A 305 -15.46 8.64 11.61
C CYS A 305 -15.20 10.14 11.37
N THR A 306 -14.25 10.71 12.12
CA THR A 306 -13.73 12.07 11.92
C THR A 306 -12.26 12.03 11.49
N PRO A 307 -11.96 11.73 10.20
CA PRO A 307 -10.58 11.58 9.74
C PRO A 307 -9.76 12.84 9.93
N ASP A 308 -8.51 12.66 10.35
CA ASP A 308 -7.56 13.75 10.54
C ASP A 308 -7.13 14.39 9.20
N THR A 309 -7.21 13.66 8.10
CA THR A 309 -7.03 14.17 6.73
C THR A 309 -7.57 13.14 5.74
N VAL A 310 -8.04 13.62 4.59
CA VAL A 310 -8.49 12.79 3.46
C VAL A 310 -7.52 12.93 2.30
N ARG A 311 -7.03 11.81 1.77
CA ARG A 311 -6.21 11.78 0.56
C ARG A 311 -7.02 11.32 -0.64
N LEU A 312 -6.90 12.05 -1.73
CA LEU A 312 -7.46 11.68 -3.03
C LEU A 312 -6.33 11.35 -3.99
N TRP A 313 -6.52 10.33 -4.82
CA TRP A 313 -5.58 10.00 -5.89
C TRP A 313 -6.31 9.28 -7.00
N VAL A 314 -6.49 9.89 -8.17
CA VAL A 314 -6.98 9.18 -9.36
C VAL A 314 -5.91 8.20 -9.80
N VAL A 315 -6.34 6.97 -10.16
CA VAL A 315 -5.44 5.92 -10.66
C VAL A 315 -4.45 6.49 -11.68
N SER A 316 -3.18 6.09 -11.54
CA SER A 316 -2.10 6.62 -12.37
C SER A 316 -0.98 5.61 -12.63
N MET A 317 0.03 6.02 -13.42
CA MET A 317 1.15 5.19 -13.89
C MET A 317 0.70 3.97 -14.70
N MET A 318 -0.29 4.17 -15.58
CA MET A 318 -0.82 3.12 -16.45
C MET A 318 -0.95 3.62 -17.88
N LEU A 319 -0.79 2.70 -18.84
CA LEU A 319 -1.12 2.97 -20.24
C LEU A 319 -2.64 2.96 -20.43
N VAL A 320 -3.14 3.69 -21.43
CA VAL A 320 -4.56 3.68 -21.79
C VAL A 320 -5.03 2.27 -22.14
N LYS A 321 -4.27 1.55 -22.96
CA LYS A 321 -4.59 0.16 -23.35
C LYS A 321 -4.62 -0.78 -22.14
N GLU A 322 -3.65 -0.63 -21.24
CA GLU A 322 -3.57 -1.42 -20.01
C GLU A 322 -4.79 -1.17 -19.13
N THR A 323 -5.18 0.10 -18.97
CA THR A 323 -6.33 0.53 -18.17
C THR A 323 -7.64 -0.06 -18.68
N GLU A 324 -7.90 0.02 -19.99
CA GLU A 324 -9.07 -0.59 -20.59
C GLU A 324 -9.09 -2.11 -20.42
N GLN A 325 -7.93 -2.76 -20.55
CA GLN A 325 -7.82 -4.20 -20.41
C GLN A 325 -8.13 -4.66 -18.98
N ILE A 326 -7.54 -4.03 -17.96
CA ILE A 326 -7.64 -4.53 -16.59
C ILE A 326 -8.98 -4.21 -15.94
N PHE A 327 -9.56 -3.03 -16.22
CA PHE A 327 -10.82 -2.61 -15.63
C PHE A 327 -12.04 -3.01 -16.48
N GLY A 328 -11.85 -3.28 -17.78
CA GLY A 328 -12.94 -3.46 -18.73
C GLY A 328 -13.52 -2.10 -19.15
N ALA A 329 -13.44 -1.79 -20.45
CA ALA A 329 -13.92 -0.51 -20.98
C ALA A 329 -15.40 -0.26 -20.68
N GLU A 330 -16.21 -1.32 -20.65
CA GLU A 330 -17.63 -1.30 -20.31
C GLU A 330 -17.93 -0.96 -18.85
N ASN A 331 -16.92 -1.01 -17.97
CA ASN A 331 -17.04 -0.69 -16.55
C ASN A 331 -16.57 0.74 -16.24
N LEU A 332 -15.93 1.42 -17.19
CA LEU A 332 -15.47 2.81 -17.02
C LEU A 332 -16.58 3.81 -17.38
N ASP A 333 -16.55 4.97 -16.74
CA ASP A 333 -17.41 6.10 -17.11
C ASP A 333 -17.17 6.51 -18.57
N ALA A 334 -18.26 6.72 -19.31
CA ALA A 334 -18.20 6.91 -20.75
C ALA A 334 -17.41 8.17 -21.15
N TRP A 335 -17.56 9.26 -20.40
CA TRP A 335 -16.83 10.51 -20.66
C TRP A 335 -15.36 10.34 -20.30
N CYS A 336 -15.05 9.78 -19.13
CA CYS A 336 -13.67 9.52 -18.72
C CYS A 336 -12.94 8.60 -19.72
N LEU A 337 -13.62 7.55 -20.22
CA LEU A 337 -13.08 6.63 -21.22
C LEU A 337 -12.83 7.31 -22.56
N GLU A 338 -13.77 8.14 -23.03
CA GLU A 338 -13.63 8.89 -24.27
C GLU A 338 -12.44 9.84 -24.20
N GLU A 339 -12.32 10.62 -23.13
CA GLU A 339 -11.22 11.56 -22.94
C GLU A 339 -9.87 10.85 -22.79
N MET A 340 -9.81 9.76 -22.02
CA MET A 340 -8.63 8.91 -21.90
C MET A 340 -8.14 8.41 -23.27
N ARG A 341 -9.05 7.99 -24.15
CA ARG A 341 -8.70 7.53 -25.51
C ARG A 341 -8.22 8.68 -26.40
N LYS A 342 -8.86 9.84 -26.34
CA LYS A 342 -8.46 11.04 -27.11
C LYS A 342 -7.06 11.52 -26.73
N THR A 343 -6.71 11.51 -25.45
CA THR A 343 -5.42 12.00 -24.95
C THR A 343 -4.36 10.91 -24.83
N ARG A 344 -4.55 9.75 -25.44
CA ARG A 344 -3.64 8.60 -25.30
C ARG A 344 -2.18 8.94 -25.59
N ALA A 345 -1.91 9.62 -26.71
CA ALA A 345 -0.55 9.96 -27.12
C ALA A 345 0.15 10.91 -26.14
N GLU A 346 -0.62 11.72 -25.41
CA GLU A 346 -0.13 12.60 -24.36
C GLU A 346 0.10 11.85 -23.04
N MET A 347 -0.82 10.95 -22.67
CA MET A 347 -0.86 10.35 -21.35
C MET A 347 -0.05 9.05 -21.21
N ASP A 348 0.13 8.28 -22.28
CA ASP A 348 0.89 7.03 -22.24
C ASP A 348 2.34 7.32 -21.78
N GLY A 349 2.73 6.71 -20.65
CA GLY A 349 4.07 6.87 -20.05
C GLY A 349 4.22 8.05 -19.09
N ARG A 350 3.23 8.92 -18.92
CA ARG A 350 3.24 9.99 -17.91
C ARG A 350 2.92 9.46 -16.52
N HIS A 351 3.43 10.14 -15.48
CA HIS A 351 3.16 9.77 -14.08
C HIS A 351 1.67 9.81 -13.74
N ALA A 352 0.95 10.84 -14.22
CA ALA A 352 -0.49 10.99 -14.02
C ALA A 352 -1.36 10.19 -15.01
N GLY A 353 -0.76 9.54 -16.03
CA GLY A 353 -1.46 8.70 -17.00
C GLY A 353 -2.23 7.57 -16.30
N PRO A 354 -3.47 7.27 -16.72
CA PRO A 354 -3.94 7.41 -18.08
C PRO A 354 -4.87 8.61 -18.32
N PHE A 355 -5.36 9.28 -17.27
CA PHE A 355 -6.35 10.34 -17.37
C PHE A 355 -5.70 11.72 -17.43
N PRO A 356 -6.11 12.60 -18.38
CA PRO A 356 -5.54 13.94 -18.53
C PRO A 356 -6.00 14.89 -17.41
N VAL A 357 -5.32 16.04 -17.29
CA VAL A 357 -5.52 17.04 -16.22
C VAL A 357 -6.98 17.42 -16.01
N HIS A 358 -7.75 17.68 -17.07
CA HIS A 358 -9.15 18.11 -16.94
C HIS A 358 -10.06 17.00 -16.41
N VAL A 359 -9.78 15.73 -16.75
CA VAL A 359 -10.51 14.57 -16.21
C VAL A 359 -10.19 14.39 -14.73
N ARG A 360 -8.90 14.46 -14.37
CA ARG A 360 -8.48 14.36 -12.96
C ARG A 360 -9.08 15.48 -12.12
N ALA A 361 -9.04 16.72 -12.63
CA ALA A 361 -9.63 17.87 -11.97
C ALA A 361 -11.14 17.73 -11.78
N GLU A 362 -11.88 17.28 -12.80
CA GLU A 362 -13.33 17.03 -12.68
C GLU A 362 -13.66 15.98 -11.61
N ILE A 363 -12.87 14.91 -11.55
CA ILE A 363 -13.01 13.89 -10.50
C ILE A 363 -12.78 14.52 -9.12
N TYR A 364 -11.67 15.23 -8.94
CA TYR A 364 -11.36 15.85 -7.65
C TYR A 364 -12.36 16.92 -7.24
N ARG A 365 -12.87 17.75 -8.15
CA ARG A 365 -13.90 18.76 -7.83
C ARG A 365 -15.13 18.13 -7.20
N HIS A 366 -15.58 16.99 -7.73
CA HIS A 366 -16.70 16.27 -7.12
C HIS A 366 -16.39 15.86 -5.67
N TYR A 367 -15.27 15.18 -5.43
CA TYR A 367 -14.86 14.78 -4.08
C TYR A 367 -14.65 15.98 -3.15
N LEU A 368 -13.99 17.05 -3.61
CA LEU A 368 -13.73 18.26 -2.83
C LEU A 368 -15.01 18.95 -2.40
N ARG A 369 -16.00 19.07 -3.30
CA ARG A 369 -17.31 19.67 -3.00
C ARG A 369 -18.09 18.84 -2.00
N GLU A 370 -18.12 17.52 -2.15
CA GLU A 370 -18.80 16.62 -1.23
C GLU A 370 -18.13 16.58 0.15
N ILE A 371 -16.79 16.53 0.21
CA ILE A 371 -16.06 16.64 1.47
C ILE A 371 -16.34 17.99 2.13
N LYS A 372 -16.31 19.10 1.38
CA LYS A 372 -16.61 20.43 1.92
C LYS A 372 -18.05 20.53 2.45
N ARG A 373 -19.02 19.88 1.78
CA ARG A 373 -20.41 19.81 2.21
C ARG A 373 -20.58 19.04 3.52
N LEU A 374 -19.86 17.92 3.67
CA LEU A 374 -20.02 16.99 4.79
C LEU A 374 -19.13 17.32 5.99
N SER A 375 -17.92 17.81 5.75
CA SER A 375 -16.90 18.08 6.74
C SER A 375 -15.95 19.21 6.29
N PRO A 376 -16.40 20.48 6.36
CA PRO A 376 -15.70 21.62 5.78
C PRO A 376 -14.30 21.87 6.34
N GLU A 377 -14.03 21.42 7.57
CA GLU A 377 -12.74 21.58 8.26
C GLU A 377 -11.78 20.40 8.03
N THR A 378 -12.23 19.32 7.38
CA THR A 378 -11.38 18.17 7.08
C THR A 378 -10.40 18.53 5.97
N PRO A 379 -9.08 18.50 6.23
CA PRO A 379 -8.10 18.81 5.21
C PRO A 379 -8.07 17.74 4.13
N VAL A 380 -7.93 18.16 2.87
CA VAL A 380 -7.85 17.26 1.70
C VAL A 380 -6.53 17.48 0.97
N ASN A 381 -5.86 16.39 0.58
CA ASN A 381 -4.63 16.42 -0.22
C ASN A 381 -4.74 15.54 -1.47
N LEU A 382 -4.09 15.96 -2.57
CA LEU A 382 -3.99 15.18 -3.81
C LEU A 382 -2.64 14.44 -3.83
N CYS A 383 -2.66 13.12 -3.79
CA CYS A 383 -1.44 12.32 -3.72
C CYS A 383 -0.71 12.31 -5.06
N THR A 384 0.54 12.78 -5.10
CA THR A 384 1.43 12.58 -6.26
C THR A 384 0.82 13.03 -7.59
N ASP A 385 -0.14 13.96 -7.54
CA ASP A 385 -0.75 14.51 -8.74
C ASP A 385 0.08 15.65 -9.29
N GLU A 386 -0.10 15.93 -10.58
CA GLU A 386 0.63 16.99 -11.26
C GLU A 386 0.25 18.35 -10.70
N ARG A 387 1.22 19.27 -10.60
CA ARG A 387 0.94 20.65 -10.16
C ARG A 387 -0.13 21.32 -11.02
N ALA A 388 -0.21 21.01 -12.31
CA ALA A 388 -1.29 21.49 -13.19
C ALA A 388 -2.69 21.09 -12.71
N VAL A 389 -2.85 19.93 -12.06
CA VAL A 389 -4.12 19.51 -11.46
C VAL A 389 -4.41 20.30 -10.18
N TRP A 390 -3.40 20.51 -9.34
CA TRP A 390 -3.52 21.39 -8.17
C TRP A 390 -3.95 22.80 -8.56
N ASP A 391 -3.32 23.38 -9.57
CA ASP A 391 -3.66 24.71 -10.09
C ASP A 391 -5.10 24.73 -10.64
N ALA A 392 -5.55 23.65 -11.31
CA ALA A 392 -6.90 23.55 -11.86
C ALA A 392 -8.01 23.46 -10.80
N VAL A 393 -7.71 22.99 -9.58
CA VAL A 393 -8.68 22.90 -8.47
C VAL A 393 -8.39 23.86 -7.33
N GLY A 394 -7.44 24.79 -7.49
CA GLY A 394 -6.94 25.66 -6.41
C GLY A 394 -8.01 26.42 -5.64
N ASP A 395 -9.08 26.86 -6.30
CA ASP A 395 -10.20 27.58 -5.67
C ASP A 395 -11.11 26.67 -4.80
N GLU A 396 -10.99 25.35 -4.95
CA GLU A 396 -11.82 24.34 -4.29
C GLU A 396 -11.07 23.55 -3.20
N ILE A 397 -9.74 23.66 -3.14
CA ILE A 397 -8.88 22.95 -2.16
C ILE A 397 -8.16 23.96 -1.27
N ALA A 398 -8.16 23.70 0.04
CA ALA A 398 -7.52 24.61 1.00
C ALA A 398 -5.98 24.45 1.07
N MET A 399 -5.46 23.26 0.77
CA MET A 399 -4.02 22.99 0.72
C MET A 399 -3.39 23.48 -0.57
N SER A 400 -2.08 23.72 -0.55
CA SER A 400 -1.31 24.07 -1.74
C SER A 400 -0.18 23.07 -1.98
N PRO A 401 0.43 23.05 -3.17
CA PRO A 401 1.61 22.22 -3.42
C PRO A 401 2.80 22.50 -2.50
N ASP A 402 2.89 23.71 -1.96
CA ASP A 402 4.00 24.18 -1.11
C ASP A 402 3.69 24.03 0.38
N ASP A 403 2.42 23.87 0.73
CA ASP A 403 1.93 23.71 2.10
C ASP A 403 0.74 22.73 2.11
N LEU A 404 1.06 21.45 2.30
CA LEU A 404 0.06 20.38 2.43
C LEU A 404 0.29 19.53 3.68
N TYR A 405 -0.79 18.98 4.23
CA TYR A 405 -0.76 17.99 5.31
C TYR A 405 -1.17 16.62 4.76
N CYS A 406 -0.20 15.87 4.24
CA CYS A 406 -0.45 14.59 3.58
C CYS A 406 -0.71 13.46 4.59
N CYS A 407 -1.56 12.49 4.25
CA CYS A 407 -1.77 11.30 5.10
C CYS A 407 -0.49 10.51 5.39
N CYS A 408 0.55 10.64 4.56
CA CYS A 408 1.79 9.87 4.66
C CYS A 408 3.06 10.72 4.48
N GLY A 409 2.95 12.04 4.67
CA GLY A 409 4.08 12.97 4.59
C GLY A 409 5.02 12.79 5.79
N GLN A 410 6.31 12.92 5.55
CA GLN A 410 7.36 12.68 6.57
C GLN A 410 7.25 13.55 7.83
N TRP A 411 6.57 14.69 7.74
CA TRP A 411 6.31 15.64 8.84
C TRP A 411 4.85 15.66 9.29
N SER A 412 3.98 14.88 8.65
CA SER A 412 2.55 14.83 8.96
C SER A 412 2.28 13.98 10.19
N VAL A 413 2.77 14.43 11.34
CA VAL A 413 2.39 13.85 12.64
C VAL A 413 0.93 14.20 12.94
N PRO A 414 0.18 13.36 13.69
CA PRO A 414 -1.22 13.62 14.02
C PRO A 414 -1.49 15.03 14.55
N ARG A 415 -2.52 15.74 14.02
CA ARG A 415 -2.83 17.13 14.44
C ARG A 415 -3.45 17.23 15.82
N LYS A 416 -4.20 16.20 16.21
CA LYS A 416 -4.76 16.04 17.55
C LYS A 416 -4.03 14.88 18.21
N GLN A 417 -3.34 15.14 19.31
CA GLN A 417 -2.99 14.05 20.22
C GLN A 417 -4.28 13.60 20.92
N PRO A 418 -4.55 12.29 21.06
CA PRO A 418 -5.68 11.83 21.84
C PRO A 418 -5.66 12.51 23.21
N THR A 419 -6.78 13.10 23.61
CA THR A 419 -6.92 13.62 24.98
C THR A 419 -6.83 12.43 25.93
N ALA A 420 -5.81 12.44 26.78
CA ALA A 420 -5.54 11.44 27.81
C ALA A 420 -6.75 11.17 28.73
#